data_AF-A0A316SKL7-F1
#
_entry.id   AF-A0A316SKL7-F1
#
_cell.length_a   1.000
_cell.length_b   1.000
_cell.length_c   1.000
_cell.angle_alpha   90.00
_cell.angle_beta   90.00
_cell.angle_gamma   90.00
#
_symmetry.space_group_name_H-M   'P 1'
#
loop_
_entity.id
_entity.type
_entity.pdbx_description
1 polymer ?
#
loop_
_entity_poly.entity_id
_entity_poly.type
_entity_poly.pdbx_seq_one_letter_code
_entity_poly.pdbx_strand_id
1 'polypeptide(L)'
;MPDFITSYPLHYHEVFELIFVTRGALRVRIMDKEEILYQDDMAVILPDNAHLLSMASKDTFTEYFNIVFDFSLLKGAPLFDEIYDSYLSKLANHSREIDCFLKKNTPLQRTLYNPVNELVIHRHESYTSRQMLVLGQVFLIADAIYRFSREVNPDVGSYADTFTLIRKALYFVEIMYGKSIQVRDAAEYCGYSESHFMKLFKESTGQSFNEYLVSYRMRIAQKRLGTTDDRIIDIAFDCGFSDAAYFATAFKKFCGMTPLQYRKSKK
;
A
#
# COMPACT_ATOMS: atom_id res chain seq x y z
N MET A 1 -7.87 2.01 14.34
CA MET A 1 -6.89 0.91 14.58
C MET A 1 -6.97 0.49 16.03
N PRO A 2 -6.67 -0.77 16.38
CA PRO A 2 -6.36 -1.14 17.75
C PRO A 2 -5.14 -0.36 18.28
N ASP A 3 -5.17 0.06 19.54
CA ASP A 3 -4.19 0.97 20.18
C ASP A 3 -2.73 0.50 20.20
N PHE A 4 -2.45 -0.75 19.80
CA PHE A 4 -1.11 -1.35 19.85
C PHE A 4 -0.34 -1.29 18.53
N ILE A 5 -0.92 -0.77 17.44
CA ILE A 5 -0.23 -0.69 16.16
C ILE A 5 0.36 0.71 15.97
N THR A 6 1.66 0.82 16.22
CA THR A 6 2.42 2.09 16.25
C THR A 6 2.98 2.53 14.89
N SER A 7 2.89 1.68 13.86
CA SER A 7 3.12 2.02 12.46
C SER A 7 2.42 1.01 11.54
N TYR A 8 1.94 1.48 10.38
CA TYR A 8 1.54 0.59 9.29
C TYR A 8 2.80 0.28 8.47
N PRO A 9 3.27 -0.97 8.38
CA PRO A 9 4.47 -1.28 7.61
C PRO A 9 4.26 -0.99 6.13
N LEU A 10 5.34 -0.77 5.37
CA LEU A 10 5.29 -0.56 3.93
C LEU A 10 4.40 -1.61 3.25
N HIS A 11 3.39 -1.15 2.53
CA HIS A 11 2.35 -1.96 1.91
C HIS A 11 2.07 -1.50 0.48
N TYR A 12 1.61 -2.45 -0.34
CA TYR A 12 1.32 -2.32 -1.77
C TYR A 12 -0.14 -2.61 -1.99
N HIS A 13 -0.81 -1.77 -2.76
CA HIS A 13 -2.23 -1.86 -2.98
C HIS A 13 -2.53 -1.40 -4.41
N GLU A 14 -3.26 -2.22 -5.17
CA GLU A 14 -3.83 -1.87 -6.49
C GLU A 14 -5.00 -0.86 -6.37
N VAL A 15 -5.15 -0.26 -5.19
CA VAL A 15 -6.28 0.58 -4.81
C VAL A 15 -5.80 1.98 -4.47
N PHE A 16 -6.62 2.96 -4.81
CA PHE A 16 -6.36 4.35 -4.47
C PHE A 16 -6.57 4.53 -2.98
N GLU A 17 -5.67 5.29 -2.36
CA GLU A 17 -5.73 5.59 -0.95
C GLU A 17 -5.69 7.10 -0.71
N LEU A 18 -6.65 7.57 0.08
CA LEU A 18 -6.73 8.95 0.53
C LEU A 18 -6.70 8.97 2.06
N ILE A 19 -5.69 9.62 2.60
CA ILE A 19 -5.53 9.85 4.03
C ILE A 19 -6.04 11.24 4.34
N PHE A 20 -6.89 11.35 5.36
CA PHE A 20 -7.43 12.62 5.84
C PHE A 20 -7.25 12.74 7.35
N VAL A 21 -6.48 13.73 7.79
CA VAL A 21 -6.21 13.94 9.22
C VAL A 21 -7.30 14.83 9.82
N THR A 22 -8.09 14.29 10.75
CA THR A 22 -9.13 15.08 11.45
C THR A 22 -8.63 15.72 12.73
N ARG A 23 -7.59 15.15 13.36
CA ARG A 23 -7.00 15.72 14.57
C ARG A 23 -5.55 15.26 14.77
N GLY A 24 -4.71 16.14 15.30
CA GLY A 24 -3.33 15.79 15.65
C GLY A 24 -2.35 15.94 14.48
N ALA A 25 -1.32 15.09 14.47
CA ALA A 25 -0.24 15.15 13.49
C ALA A 25 0.22 13.75 13.07
N LEU A 26 0.09 13.46 11.77
CA LEU A 26 0.46 12.19 11.17
C LEU A 26 1.70 12.35 10.30
N ARG A 27 2.72 11.51 10.49
CA ARG A 27 3.87 11.45 9.59
C ARG A 27 3.59 10.44 8.50
N VAL A 28 3.65 10.90 7.25
CA VAL A 28 3.37 10.12 6.06
C VAL A 28 4.59 10.16 5.15
N ARG A 29 5.09 8.99 4.75
CA ARG A 29 6.11 8.86 3.72
C ARG A 29 5.52 8.15 2.51
N ILE A 30 5.63 8.75 1.33
CA ILE A 30 5.19 8.19 0.04
C ILE A 30 6.40 8.21 -0.87
N MET A 31 6.86 7.02 -1.29
CA MET A 31 8.10 6.84 -2.04
C MET A 31 9.30 7.49 -1.31
N ASP A 32 9.97 8.44 -1.94
CA ASP A 32 11.11 9.20 -1.44
C ASP A 32 10.74 10.47 -0.66
N LYS A 33 9.45 10.83 -0.62
CA LYS A 33 8.97 12.06 0.04
C LYS A 33 8.36 11.76 1.40
N GLU A 34 8.66 12.58 2.39
CA GLU A 34 8.10 12.48 3.75
C GLU A 34 7.56 13.84 4.19
N GLU A 35 6.36 13.84 4.78
CA GLU A 35 5.68 15.02 5.28
C GLU A 35 4.96 14.75 6.61
N ILE A 36 4.78 15.80 7.40
CA ILE A 36 3.87 15.79 8.55
C ILE A 36 2.57 16.47 8.13
N LEU A 37 1.46 15.75 8.28
CA LEU A 37 0.11 16.20 7.99
C LEU A 37 -0.59 16.58 9.29
N TYR A 38 -1.25 17.74 9.28
CA TYR A 38 -2.04 18.27 10.39
C TYR A 38 -3.53 18.22 10.08
N GLN A 39 -4.36 18.70 11.00
CA GLN A 39 -5.80 18.77 10.82
C GLN A 39 -6.20 19.41 9.47
N ASP A 40 -7.10 18.71 8.78
CA ASP A 40 -7.62 18.95 7.43
C ASP A 40 -6.63 18.76 6.28
N ASP A 41 -5.37 18.44 6.54
CA ASP A 41 -4.44 18.01 5.50
C ASP A 41 -4.84 16.62 4.99
N MET A 42 -4.52 16.37 3.71
CA MET A 42 -4.73 15.08 3.07
C MET A 42 -3.43 14.56 2.45
N ALA A 43 -3.37 13.25 2.25
CA ALA A 43 -2.44 12.65 1.31
C ALA A 43 -3.19 11.77 0.30
N VAL A 44 -2.77 11.85 -0.96
CA VAL A 44 -3.26 11.01 -2.05
C VAL A 44 -2.15 10.05 -2.44
N ILE A 45 -2.45 8.77 -2.34
CA ILE A 45 -1.58 7.66 -2.70
C ILE A 45 -2.23 7.00 -3.92
N LEU A 46 -1.60 7.20 -5.08
CA LEU A 46 -1.93 6.47 -6.30
C LEU A 46 -1.60 4.98 -6.11
N PRO A 47 -2.23 4.07 -6.87
CA PRO A 47 -1.88 2.66 -6.88
C PRO A 47 -0.37 2.46 -7.00
N ASP A 48 0.13 1.39 -6.40
CA ASP A 48 1.54 0.97 -6.46
C ASP A 48 2.59 1.95 -5.86
N ASN A 49 2.19 3.12 -5.37
CA ASN A 49 3.07 3.99 -4.60
C ASN A 49 3.27 3.43 -3.18
N ALA A 50 4.49 2.95 -2.91
CA ALA A 50 4.86 2.41 -1.61
C ALA A 50 4.85 3.53 -0.56
N HIS A 51 4.21 3.29 0.60
CA HIS A 51 4.06 4.31 1.62
C HIS A 51 4.07 3.76 3.06
N LEU A 52 4.36 4.64 4.02
CA LEU A 52 4.53 4.35 5.45
C LEU A 52 3.81 5.41 6.29
N LEU A 53 3.04 4.95 7.27
CA LEU A 53 2.35 5.80 8.25
C LEU A 53 2.93 5.62 9.64
N SER A 54 3.27 6.73 10.29
CA SER A 54 3.77 6.73 11.67
C SER A 54 3.26 7.96 12.43
N MET A 55 3.18 7.84 13.75
CA MET A 55 2.82 8.99 14.59
C MET A 55 3.94 10.03 14.54
N ALA A 56 3.59 11.32 14.45
CA ALA A 56 4.60 12.39 14.45
C ALA A 56 5.37 12.46 15.79
N SER A 57 4.71 12.09 16.89
CA SER A 57 5.29 11.93 18.23
C SER A 57 4.49 10.89 19.04
N LYS A 58 5.12 10.24 20.03
CA LYS A 58 4.45 9.30 20.95
C LYS A 58 3.41 9.96 21.86
N ASP A 59 3.53 11.27 22.05
CA ASP A 59 2.69 12.03 22.99
C ASP A 59 1.54 12.79 22.30
N THR A 60 1.41 12.67 20.98
CA THR A 60 0.40 13.41 20.21
C THR A 60 -0.74 12.50 19.80
N PHE A 61 -1.92 12.75 20.39
CA PHE A 61 -3.16 12.13 19.93
C PHE A 61 -3.38 12.46 18.45
N THR A 62 -3.55 11.41 17.63
CA THR A 62 -3.71 11.54 16.18
C THR A 62 -4.91 10.73 15.73
N GLU A 63 -5.85 11.40 15.06
CA GLU A 63 -7.02 10.80 14.41
C GLU A 63 -6.95 11.11 12.91
N TYR A 64 -7.04 10.06 12.11
CA TYR A 64 -7.06 10.15 10.67
C TYR A 64 -7.98 9.08 10.10
N PHE A 65 -8.51 9.34 8.91
CA PHE A 65 -9.29 8.40 8.13
C PHE A 65 -8.49 7.96 6.92
N ASN A 66 -8.49 6.65 6.71
CA ASN A 66 -7.94 6.03 5.51
C ASN A 66 -9.12 5.61 4.62
N ILE A 67 -9.25 6.27 3.47
CA ILE A 67 -10.28 6.01 2.47
C ILE A 67 -9.63 5.24 1.34
N VAL A 68 -10.01 3.97 1.22
CA VAL A 68 -9.44 3.03 0.26
C VAL A 68 -10.53 2.61 -0.72
N PHE A 69 -10.28 2.76 -2.02
CA PHE A 69 -11.21 2.28 -3.05
C PHE A 69 -10.47 1.72 -4.26
N ASP A 70 -11.05 0.65 -4.80
CA ASP A 70 -10.64 0.07 -6.07
C ASP A 70 -11.53 0.63 -7.19
N PHE A 71 -10.91 1.12 -8.25
CA PHE A 71 -11.66 1.54 -9.44
C PHE A 71 -12.14 0.36 -10.29
N SER A 72 -11.69 -0.86 -10.02
CA SER A 72 -12.28 -2.09 -10.57
C SER A 72 -13.75 -2.26 -10.18
N LEU A 73 -14.22 -1.60 -9.10
CA LEU A 73 -15.64 -1.53 -8.73
C LEU A 73 -16.52 -0.92 -9.83
N LEU A 74 -15.91 -0.22 -10.79
CA LEU A 74 -16.59 0.40 -11.91
C LEU A 74 -16.58 -0.49 -13.17
N LYS A 75 -15.79 -1.57 -13.21
CA LYS A 75 -15.70 -2.43 -14.40
C LYS A 75 -16.94 -3.28 -14.59
N GLY A 76 -17.31 -3.53 -15.85
CA GLY A 76 -18.35 -4.50 -16.22
C GLY A 76 -19.68 -3.91 -16.70
N ALA A 77 -19.77 -2.58 -16.83
CA ALA A 77 -20.78 -1.96 -17.68
C ALA A 77 -20.08 -1.10 -18.75
N PRO A 78 -20.51 -1.14 -20.03
CA PRO A 78 -19.77 -0.51 -21.13
C PRO A 78 -19.45 0.98 -20.93
N LEU A 79 -20.37 1.74 -20.32
CA LEU A 79 -20.18 3.16 -20.02
C LEU A 79 -19.06 3.40 -19.00
N PHE A 80 -18.96 2.53 -17.99
CA PHE A 80 -17.94 2.66 -16.96
C PHE A 80 -16.57 2.14 -17.41
N ASP A 81 -16.53 1.18 -18.32
CA ASP A 81 -15.29 0.71 -18.93
C ASP A 81 -14.61 1.85 -19.72
N GLU A 82 -15.37 2.64 -20.49
CA GLU A 82 -14.85 3.80 -21.22
C GLU A 82 -14.34 4.92 -20.29
N ILE A 83 -15.06 5.19 -19.18
CA ILE A 83 -14.63 6.13 -18.15
C ILE A 83 -13.35 5.64 -17.47
N TYR A 84 -13.27 4.34 -17.15
CA TYR A 84 -12.09 3.75 -16.56
C TYR A 84 -10.89 3.90 -17.50
N ASP A 85 -11.02 3.53 -18.76
CA ASP A 85 -9.93 3.58 -19.74
C ASP A 85 -9.47 5.01 -20.03
N SER A 86 -10.39 5.98 -20.09
CA SER A 86 -10.06 7.37 -20.44
C SER A 86 -9.45 8.18 -19.29
N TYR A 87 -9.82 7.85 -18.05
CA TYR A 87 -9.48 8.63 -16.86
C TYR A 87 -8.64 7.85 -15.85
N LEU A 88 -9.19 6.76 -15.32
CA LEU A 88 -8.68 6.10 -14.13
C LEU A 88 -7.45 5.24 -14.43
N SER A 89 -7.45 4.59 -15.58
CA SER A 89 -6.31 3.79 -16.07
C SER A 89 -5.04 4.63 -16.14
N LYS A 90 -5.15 5.92 -16.51
CA LYS A 90 -4.03 6.85 -16.67
C LYS A 90 -3.38 7.24 -15.33
N LEU A 91 -4.17 7.28 -14.26
CA LEU A 91 -3.68 7.49 -12.91
C LEU A 91 -3.07 6.20 -12.35
N ALA A 92 -3.72 5.05 -12.60
CA ALA A 92 -3.26 3.75 -12.15
C ALA A 92 -1.97 3.27 -12.86
N ASN A 93 -1.76 3.65 -14.12
CA ASN A 93 -0.55 3.32 -14.88
C ASN A 93 0.55 4.39 -14.79
N HIS A 94 0.37 5.39 -13.91
CA HIS A 94 1.30 6.51 -13.71
C HIS A 94 1.64 7.34 -14.97
N SER A 95 0.80 7.30 -16.01
CA SER A 95 0.90 8.28 -17.12
C SER A 95 0.52 9.69 -16.71
N ARG A 96 -0.08 9.85 -15.53
CA ARG A 96 -0.31 11.12 -14.87
C ARG A 96 0.23 11.09 -13.44
N GLU A 97 0.76 12.22 -12.99
CA GLU A 97 1.23 12.42 -11.62
C GLU A 97 0.42 13.52 -10.93
N ILE A 98 0.38 13.47 -9.59
CA ILE A 98 -0.32 14.44 -8.75
C ILE A 98 0.53 14.75 -7.51
N ASP A 99 0.35 15.95 -6.96
CA ASP A 99 0.90 16.27 -5.66
C ASP A 99 0.28 15.36 -4.60
N CYS A 100 1.12 14.50 -4.00
CA CYS A 100 0.66 13.49 -3.06
C CYS A 100 0.35 14.05 -1.66
N PHE A 101 0.86 15.24 -1.31
CA PHE A 101 0.61 15.89 -0.02
C PHE A 101 -0.20 17.16 -0.22
N LEU A 102 -1.42 17.16 0.28
CA LEU A 102 -2.42 18.20 0.06
C LEU A 102 -2.62 18.98 1.35
N LYS A 103 -1.86 20.06 1.52
CA LYS A 103 -2.03 20.94 2.69
C LYS A 103 -3.40 21.63 2.65
N LYS A 104 -3.95 21.89 3.84
CA LYS A 104 -5.18 22.65 4.03
C LYS A 104 -5.15 23.93 3.20
N ASN A 105 -6.28 24.25 2.58
CA ASN A 105 -6.47 25.42 1.70
C ASN A 105 -5.80 25.37 0.33
N THR A 106 -5.05 24.32 -0.02
CA THR A 106 -4.62 24.14 -1.41
C THR A 106 -5.84 23.89 -2.31
N PRO A 107 -5.79 24.28 -3.60
CA PRO A 107 -6.94 24.15 -4.51
C PRO A 107 -7.53 22.74 -4.58
N LEU A 108 -6.67 21.72 -4.66
CA LEU A 108 -7.11 20.33 -4.71
C LEU A 108 -7.67 19.86 -3.36
N GLN A 109 -7.02 20.19 -2.23
CA GLN A 109 -7.53 19.85 -0.90
C GLN A 109 -8.94 20.43 -0.67
N ARG A 110 -9.17 21.70 -1.05
CA ARG A 110 -10.49 22.34 -0.96
C ARG A 110 -11.55 21.64 -1.79
N THR A 111 -11.16 21.17 -2.99
CA THR A 111 -12.06 20.44 -3.89
C THR A 111 -12.42 19.07 -3.31
N LEU A 112 -11.46 18.40 -2.67
CA LEU A 112 -11.65 17.07 -2.07
C LEU A 112 -12.33 17.10 -0.69
N TYR A 113 -12.31 18.23 0.01
CA TYR A 113 -12.80 18.32 1.39
C TYR A 113 -14.22 17.81 1.56
N ASN A 114 -15.17 18.32 0.77
CA ASN A 114 -16.58 17.93 0.90
C ASN A 114 -16.81 16.43 0.61
N PRO A 115 -16.39 15.87 -0.53
CA PRO A 115 -16.66 14.47 -0.80
C PRO A 115 -15.95 13.52 0.19
N VAL A 116 -14.76 13.87 0.66
CA VAL A 116 -14.05 13.13 1.71
C VAL A 116 -14.80 13.22 3.04
N ASN A 117 -15.25 14.41 3.43
CA ASN A 117 -15.94 14.62 4.69
C ASN A 117 -17.30 13.91 4.74
N GLU A 118 -18.04 13.86 3.63
CA GLU A 118 -19.28 13.07 3.52
C GLU A 118 -19.05 11.58 3.77
N LEU A 119 -17.98 11.01 3.20
CA LEU A 119 -17.59 9.62 3.46
C LEU A 119 -17.24 9.39 4.94
N VAL A 120 -16.54 10.34 5.56
CA VAL A 120 -16.13 10.26 6.97
C VAL A 120 -17.35 10.36 7.89
N ILE A 121 -18.27 11.29 7.66
CA ILE A 121 -19.47 11.49 8.48
C ILE A 121 -20.35 10.24 8.47
N HIS A 122 -20.56 9.64 7.30
CA HIS A 122 -21.47 8.51 7.11
C HIS A 122 -20.82 7.13 7.29
N ARG A 123 -19.56 7.06 7.74
CA ARG A 123 -18.77 5.81 7.81
C ARG A 123 -19.36 4.67 8.65
N HIS A 124 -20.22 4.98 9.62
CA HIS A 124 -20.84 3.98 10.51
C HIS A 124 -22.21 3.51 10.03
N GLU A 125 -22.70 4.07 8.93
CA GLU A 125 -23.99 3.68 8.35
C GLU A 125 -23.84 2.40 7.50
N SER A 126 -24.92 1.62 7.38
CA SER A 126 -24.89 0.40 6.58
C SER A 126 -24.56 0.73 5.12
N TYR A 127 -23.53 0.08 4.59
CA TYR A 127 -23.12 0.19 3.19
C TYR A 127 -24.28 -0.05 2.23
N THR A 128 -25.17 -1.01 2.52
CA THR A 128 -26.29 -1.37 1.63
C THR A 128 -27.30 -0.24 1.42
N SER A 129 -27.46 0.68 2.38
CA SER A 129 -28.38 1.81 2.29
C SER A 129 -27.76 3.09 1.71
N ARG A 130 -26.43 3.14 1.57
CA ARG A 130 -25.68 4.35 1.17
C ARG A 130 -24.77 4.17 -0.04
N GLN A 131 -24.89 3.04 -0.76
CA GLN A 131 -24.05 2.73 -1.92
C GLN A 131 -23.99 3.88 -2.94
N MET A 132 -25.13 4.51 -3.23
CA MET A 132 -25.21 5.65 -4.16
C MET A 132 -24.42 6.87 -3.67
N LEU A 133 -24.48 7.17 -2.36
CA LEU A 133 -23.71 8.26 -1.77
C LEU A 133 -22.23 7.97 -1.88
N VAL A 134 -21.80 6.78 -1.44
CA VAL A 134 -20.39 6.35 -1.48
C VAL A 134 -19.85 6.43 -2.91
N LEU A 135 -20.58 5.86 -3.87
CA LEU A 135 -20.19 5.86 -5.27
C LEU A 135 -20.10 7.28 -5.84
N GLY A 136 -21.08 8.14 -5.53
CA GLY A 136 -21.07 9.55 -5.93
C GLY A 136 -19.86 10.31 -5.39
N GLN A 137 -19.50 10.12 -4.12
CA GLN A 137 -18.32 10.77 -3.55
C GLN A 137 -17.02 10.25 -4.16
N VAL A 138 -16.91 8.94 -4.42
CA VAL A 138 -15.75 8.34 -5.09
C VAL A 138 -15.56 8.92 -6.49
N PHE A 139 -16.64 9.11 -7.26
CA PHE A 139 -16.56 9.74 -8.57
C PHE A 139 -16.09 11.21 -8.51
N LEU A 140 -16.59 11.98 -7.54
CA LEU A 140 -16.15 13.36 -7.35
C LEU A 140 -14.67 13.45 -6.95
N ILE A 141 -14.21 12.54 -6.09
CA ILE A 141 -12.79 12.42 -5.70
C ILE A 141 -11.94 12.08 -6.92
N ALA A 142 -12.34 11.06 -7.68
CA ALA A 142 -11.60 10.59 -8.85
C ALA A 142 -11.48 11.67 -9.94
N ASP A 143 -12.58 12.38 -10.24
CA ASP A 143 -12.58 13.51 -11.16
C ASP A 143 -11.65 14.64 -10.70
N ALA A 144 -11.72 15.01 -9.41
CA ALA A 144 -10.84 16.05 -8.87
C ALA A 144 -9.37 15.65 -8.96
N ILE A 145 -9.01 14.43 -8.57
CA ILE A 145 -7.64 13.91 -8.70
C ILE A 145 -7.19 13.96 -10.16
N TYR A 146 -8.02 13.50 -11.10
CA TYR A 146 -7.68 13.52 -12.51
C TYR A 146 -7.45 14.94 -13.06
N ARG A 147 -8.36 15.88 -12.78
CA ARG A 147 -8.27 17.27 -13.26
C ARG A 147 -7.04 18.01 -12.75
N PHE A 148 -6.62 17.73 -11.51
CA PHE A 148 -5.43 18.33 -10.91
C PHE A 148 -4.15 17.54 -11.17
N SER A 149 -4.24 16.32 -11.70
CA SER A 149 -3.08 15.56 -12.17
C SER A 149 -2.55 16.13 -13.48
N ARG A 150 -1.23 16.00 -13.69
CA ARG A 150 -0.54 16.43 -14.92
C ARG A 150 -0.06 15.22 -15.70
N GLU A 151 -0.11 15.30 -17.02
CA GLU A 151 0.47 14.28 -17.88
C GLU A 151 1.98 14.25 -17.67
N VAL A 152 2.50 13.05 -17.49
CA VAL A 152 3.93 12.80 -17.44
C VAL A 152 4.33 12.38 -18.84
N ASN A 153 5.26 13.11 -19.45
CA ASN A 153 5.77 12.73 -20.76
C ASN A 153 6.56 11.42 -20.61
N PRO A 154 6.20 10.31 -21.30
CA PRO A 154 6.88 9.02 -21.16
C PRO A 154 8.36 9.04 -21.57
N ASP A 155 8.85 10.14 -22.15
CA ASP A 155 10.25 10.35 -22.54
C ASP A 155 11.26 10.30 -21.39
N VAL A 156 10.79 10.13 -20.15
CA VAL A 156 11.60 9.57 -19.06
C VAL A 156 11.24 8.10 -18.89
N GLY A 157 11.72 7.26 -19.82
CA GLY A 157 11.53 5.80 -19.79
C GLY A 157 11.84 5.15 -18.43
N SER A 158 12.65 5.82 -17.60
CA SER A 158 12.96 5.44 -16.22
C SER A 158 11.73 5.20 -15.32
N TYR A 159 10.66 6.01 -15.36
CA TYR A 159 9.57 5.84 -14.38
C TYR A 159 8.65 4.66 -14.74
N ALA A 160 8.26 4.53 -16.01
CA ALA A 160 7.48 3.38 -16.49
C ALA A 160 8.28 2.06 -16.40
N ASP A 161 9.58 2.11 -16.66
CA ASP A 161 10.48 0.95 -16.52
C ASP A 161 10.65 0.55 -15.04
N THR A 162 10.87 1.53 -14.16
CA THR A 162 10.97 1.29 -12.71
C THR A 162 9.65 0.75 -12.15
N PHE A 163 8.51 1.32 -12.55
CA PHE A 163 7.19 0.81 -12.21
C PHE A 163 6.99 -0.63 -12.67
N THR A 164 7.29 -0.90 -13.94
CA THR A 164 7.19 -2.25 -14.52
C THR A 164 8.08 -3.24 -13.79
N LEU A 165 9.30 -2.82 -13.41
CA LEU A 165 10.23 -3.60 -12.60
C LEU A 165 9.61 -3.94 -11.25
N ILE A 166 9.12 -2.94 -10.49
CA ILE A 166 8.55 -3.18 -9.16
C ILE A 166 7.34 -4.10 -9.25
N ARG A 167 6.38 -3.84 -10.14
CA ARG A 167 5.20 -4.69 -10.30
C ARG A 167 5.58 -6.14 -10.63
N LYS A 168 6.52 -6.35 -11.56
CA LYS A 168 7.03 -7.69 -11.88
C LYS A 168 7.72 -8.34 -10.68
N ALA A 169 8.53 -7.60 -9.93
CA ALA A 169 9.26 -8.10 -8.77
C ALA A 169 8.33 -8.54 -7.64
N LEU A 170 7.30 -7.75 -7.36
CA LEU A 170 6.30 -8.07 -6.32
C LEU A 170 5.48 -9.29 -6.72
N TYR A 171 5.01 -9.33 -7.98
CA TYR A 171 4.31 -10.49 -8.51
C TYR A 171 5.19 -11.75 -8.46
N PHE A 172 6.47 -11.63 -8.84
CA PHE A 172 7.43 -12.72 -8.71
C PHE A 172 7.52 -13.24 -7.28
N VAL A 173 7.58 -12.35 -6.28
CA VAL A 173 7.56 -12.76 -4.86
C VAL A 173 6.25 -13.46 -4.53
N GLU A 174 5.09 -12.93 -4.92
CA GLU A 174 3.79 -13.54 -4.65
C GLU A 174 3.68 -14.98 -5.19
N ILE A 175 4.18 -15.24 -6.40
CA ILE A 175 4.08 -16.58 -7.01
C ILE A 175 5.24 -17.51 -6.63
N MET A 176 6.36 -16.98 -6.12
CA MET A 176 7.57 -17.77 -5.83
C MET A 176 8.03 -17.75 -4.36
N TYR A 177 7.36 -17.03 -3.44
CA TYR A 177 7.85 -16.85 -2.06
C TYR A 177 8.16 -18.16 -1.33
N GLY A 178 7.39 -19.23 -1.58
CA GLY A 178 7.57 -20.53 -0.95
C GLY A 178 8.76 -21.33 -1.46
N LYS A 179 9.42 -20.88 -2.53
CA LYS A 179 10.59 -21.56 -3.12
C LYS A 179 11.90 -20.93 -2.63
N SER A 180 13.00 -21.64 -2.84
CA SER A 180 14.34 -21.05 -2.68
C SER A 180 14.59 -20.07 -3.83
N ILE A 181 14.47 -18.78 -3.56
CA ILE A 181 14.71 -17.71 -4.52
C ILE A 181 15.85 -16.80 -4.05
N GLN A 182 16.64 -16.33 -5.00
CA GLN A 182 17.73 -15.38 -4.84
C GLN A 182 17.41 -14.09 -5.60
N VAL A 183 18.17 -13.03 -5.31
CA VAL A 183 18.04 -11.73 -6.00
C VAL A 183 18.20 -11.88 -7.52
N ARG A 184 19.13 -12.74 -7.97
CA ARG A 184 19.36 -13.02 -9.39
C ARG A 184 18.11 -13.52 -10.11
N ASP A 185 17.31 -14.36 -9.45
CA ASP A 185 16.12 -14.96 -10.06
C ASP A 185 15.05 -13.88 -10.29
N ALA A 186 14.91 -12.96 -9.34
CA ALA A 186 14.01 -11.82 -9.45
C ALA A 186 14.48 -10.80 -10.49
N ALA A 187 15.79 -10.53 -10.53
CA ALA A 187 16.39 -9.62 -11.51
C ALA A 187 16.21 -10.15 -12.95
N GLU A 188 16.48 -11.45 -13.17
CA GLU A 188 16.27 -12.13 -14.44
C GLU A 188 14.79 -12.09 -14.86
N TYR A 189 13.87 -12.40 -13.94
CA TYR A 189 12.42 -12.31 -14.20
C TYR A 189 11.98 -10.89 -14.61
N CYS A 190 12.59 -9.87 -14.03
CA CYS A 190 12.29 -8.48 -14.35
C CYS A 190 12.97 -8.01 -15.64
N GLY A 191 14.00 -8.70 -16.14
CA GLY A 191 14.80 -8.31 -17.30
C GLY A 191 15.92 -7.31 -17.00
N TYR A 192 16.45 -7.32 -15.77
CA TYR A 192 17.49 -6.39 -15.31
C TYR A 192 18.72 -7.14 -14.77
N SER A 193 19.88 -6.47 -14.76
CA SER A 193 21.04 -6.96 -14.01
C SER A 193 20.77 -6.90 -12.50
N GLU A 194 21.39 -7.78 -11.72
CA GLU A 194 21.22 -7.84 -10.26
C GLU A 194 21.47 -6.48 -9.58
N SER A 195 22.56 -5.80 -9.95
CA SER A 195 22.91 -4.50 -9.38
C SER A 195 21.89 -3.41 -9.71
N HIS A 196 21.39 -3.39 -10.95
CA HIS A 196 20.40 -2.38 -11.36
C HIS A 196 19.06 -2.65 -10.69
N PHE A 197 18.64 -3.92 -10.66
CA PHE A 197 17.44 -4.38 -9.95
C PHE A 197 17.49 -4.01 -8.47
N MET A 198 18.56 -4.35 -7.75
CA MET A 198 18.67 -4.04 -6.33
C MET A 198 18.63 -2.55 -6.05
N LYS A 199 19.30 -1.74 -6.89
CA LYS A 199 19.31 -0.28 -6.75
C LYS A 199 17.89 0.27 -6.91
N LEU A 200 17.24 -0.01 -8.04
CA LEU A 200 15.89 0.48 -8.32
C LEU A 200 14.89 -0.04 -7.30
N PHE A 201 14.94 -1.33 -6.96
CA PHE A 201 14.07 -1.91 -5.93
C PHE A 201 14.23 -1.21 -4.59
N LYS A 202 15.47 -0.94 -4.15
CA LYS A 202 15.70 -0.26 -2.87
C LYS A 202 15.27 1.20 -2.90
N GLU A 203 15.52 1.91 -3.99
CA GLU A 203 15.09 3.30 -4.18
C GLU A 203 13.57 3.43 -4.19
N SER A 204 12.86 2.52 -4.88
CA SER A 204 11.40 2.56 -4.97
C SER A 204 10.69 2.05 -3.72
N THR A 205 11.25 1.04 -3.05
CA THR A 205 10.56 0.36 -1.93
C THR A 205 11.10 0.77 -0.55
N GLY A 206 12.21 1.50 -0.49
CA GLY A 206 12.89 1.86 0.76
C GLY A 206 13.56 0.68 1.49
N GLN A 207 13.48 -0.54 0.95
CA GLN A 207 14.08 -1.75 1.53
C GLN A 207 14.74 -2.61 0.46
N SER A 208 15.70 -3.45 0.84
CA SER A 208 16.27 -4.41 -0.11
C SER A 208 15.24 -5.49 -0.48
N PHE A 209 15.41 -6.10 -1.65
CA PHE A 209 14.57 -7.21 -2.10
C PHE A 209 14.53 -8.36 -1.08
N ASN A 210 15.66 -8.70 -0.47
CA ASN A 210 15.74 -9.76 0.55
C ASN A 210 14.94 -9.41 1.81
N GLU A 211 15.00 -8.15 2.26
CA GLU A 211 14.20 -7.68 3.40
C GLU A 211 12.69 -7.73 3.09
N TYR A 212 12.31 -7.32 1.87
CA TYR A 212 10.93 -7.42 1.41
C TYR A 212 10.44 -8.87 1.38
N LEU A 213 11.22 -9.77 0.78
CA LEU A 213 10.90 -11.19 0.68
C LEU A 213 10.73 -11.83 2.07
N VAL A 214 11.66 -11.60 2.99
CA VAL A 214 11.55 -12.12 4.37
C VAL A 214 10.30 -11.58 5.04
N SER A 215 10.01 -10.28 4.90
CA SER A 215 8.81 -9.66 5.46
C SER A 215 7.52 -10.24 4.88
N TYR A 216 7.47 -10.48 3.57
CA TYR A 216 6.34 -11.11 2.89
C TYR A 216 6.10 -12.53 3.44
N ARG A 217 7.14 -13.36 3.50
CA ARG A 217 7.08 -14.72 4.04
C ARG A 217 6.61 -14.73 5.50
N MET A 218 7.04 -13.76 6.31
CA MET A 218 6.59 -13.65 7.70
C MET A 218 5.11 -13.30 7.84
N ARG A 219 4.56 -12.45 6.95
CA ARG A 219 3.12 -12.16 6.93
C ARG A 219 2.30 -13.41 6.59
N ILE A 220 2.74 -14.19 5.60
CA ILE A 220 2.09 -15.47 5.25
C ILE A 220 2.16 -16.45 6.42
N ALA A 221 3.33 -16.61 7.03
CA ALA A 221 3.50 -17.48 8.19
C ALA A 221 2.63 -17.03 9.38
N GLN A 222 2.56 -15.73 9.65
CA GLN A 222 1.72 -15.15 10.70
C GLN A 222 0.24 -15.48 10.47
N LYS A 223 -0.25 -15.31 9.23
CA LYS A 223 -1.62 -15.67 8.84
C LYS A 223 -1.88 -17.16 9.07
N ARG A 224 -1.00 -18.05 8.59
CA ARG A 224 -1.16 -19.51 8.77
C ARG A 224 -1.11 -19.93 10.23
N LEU A 225 -0.19 -19.38 11.04
CA LEU A 225 -0.08 -19.68 12.47
C LEU A 225 -1.34 -19.32 13.26
N GLY A 226 -2.07 -18.27 12.83
CA GLY A 226 -3.31 -17.83 13.47
C GLY A 226 -4.59 -18.48 12.92
N THR A 227 -4.54 -19.19 11.79
CA THR A 227 -5.73 -19.74 11.11
C THR A 227 -5.71 -21.24 10.92
N THR A 228 -4.56 -21.90 11.16
CA THR A 228 -4.36 -23.33 10.92
C THR A 228 -3.63 -24.02 12.08
N ASP A 229 -3.77 -25.34 12.11
CA ASP A 229 -3.09 -26.23 13.07
C ASP A 229 -1.83 -26.92 12.50
N ASP A 230 -1.41 -26.51 11.30
CA ASP A 230 -0.21 -27.04 10.63
C ASP A 230 1.02 -26.96 11.53
N ARG A 231 1.98 -27.88 11.40
CA ARG A 231 3.17 -27.83 12.27
C ARG A 231 3.97 -26.57 11.94
N ILE A 232 4.51 -25.92 12.98
CA ILE A 232 5.30 -24.67 12.82
C ILE A 232 6.46 -24.88 11.84
N ILE A 233 7.06 -26.07 11.85
CA ILE A 233 8.15 -26.44 10.95
C ILE A 233 7.69 -26.55 9.49
N ASP A 234 6.50 -27.12 9.25
CA ASP A 234 5.91 -27.22 7.91
C ASP A 234 5.57 -25.83 7.37
N ILE A 235 4.97 -24.97 8.21
CA ILE A 235 4.72 -23.56 7.85
C ILE A 235 6.02 -22.83 7.49
N ALA A 236 7.11 -23.05 8.23
CA ALA A 236 8.39 -22.43 7.94
C ALA A 236 8.91 -22.85 6.55
N PHE A 237 8.90 -24.15 6.25
CA PHE A 237 9.36 -24.68 4.96
C PHE A 237 8.47 -24.24 3.80
N ASP A 238 7.15 -24.30 3.96
CA ASP A 238 6.19 -23.85 2.94
C ASP A 238 6.28 -22.35 2.66
N CYS A 239 6.70 -21.56 3.66
CA CYS A 239 6.97 -20.12 3.47
C CYS A 239 8.36 -19.88 2.85
N GLY A 240 9.12 -20.90 2.48
CA GLY A 240 10.40 -20.77 1.79
C GLY A 240 11.62 -20.57 2.70
N PHE A 241 11.51 -20.83 4.01
CA PHE A 241 12.67 -20.87 4.91
C PHE A 241 13.32 -22.25 4.87
N SER A 242 14.63 -22.33 4.67
CA SER A 242 15.39 -23.60 4.71
C SER A 242 15.78 -24.03 6.12
N ASP A 243 15.65 -23.15 7.11
CA ASP A 243 16.03 -23.38 8.51
C ASP A 243 14.93 -22.89 9.46
N ALA A 244 14.37 -23.83 10.23
CA ALA A 244 13.32 -23.57 11.21
C ALA A 244 13.82 -22.73 12.40
N ALA A 245 15.09 -22.83 12.79
CA ALA A 245 15.68 -22.03 13.86
C ALA A 245 15.84 -20.57 13.41
N TYR A 246 16.31 -20.37 12.18
CA TYR A 246 16.34 -19.04 11.56
C TYR A 246 14.92 -18.45 11.45
N PHE A 247 13.95 -19.23 10.96
CA PHE A 247 12.54 -18.82 10.92
C PHE A 247 12.03 -18.36 12.29
N ALA A 248 12.24 -19.14 13.35
CA ALA A 248 11.76 -18.80 14.69
C ALA A 248 12.38 -17.49 15.21
N THR A 249 13.67 -17.27 14.94
CA THR A 249 14.39 -16.05 15.33
C THR A 249 13.88 -14.83 14.56
N ALA A 250 13.76 -14.95 13.24
CA ALA A 250 13.27 -13.88 12.38
C ALA A 250 11.79 -13.58 12.64
N PHE A 251 10.97 -14.59 12.94
CA PHE A 251 9.56 -14.42 13.30
C PHE A 251 9.42 -13.67 14.63
N LYS A 252 10.25 -14.01 15.64
CA LYS A 252 10.27 -13.28 16.91
C LYS A 252 10.66 -11.82 16.71
N LYS A 253 11.63 -11.53 15.83
CA LYS A 253 12.01 -10.16 15.47
C LYS A 253 10.86 -9.41 14.77
N PHE A 254 10.12 -10.09 13.90
CA PHE A 254 9.03 -9.51 13.12
C PHE A 254 7.75 -9.28 13.94
N CYS A 255 7.33 -10.27 14.74
CA CYS A 255 6.07 -10.27 15.50
C CYS A 255 6.22 -9.87 16.98
N GLY A 256 7.45 -9.73 17.49
CA GLY A 256 7.72 -9.50 18.92
C GLY A 256 7.57 -10.73 19.82
N MET A 257 7.07 -11.86 19.30
CA MET A 257 6.85 -13.11 20.04
C MET A 257 7.20 -14.33 19.20
N THR A 258 7.50 -15.47 19.83
CA THR A 258 7.85 -16.70 19.10
C THR A 258 6.63 -17.25 18.33
N PRO A 259 6.84 -18.05 17.25
CA PRO A 259 5.74 -18.66 16.51
C PRO A 259 4.75 -19.43 17.41
N LEU A 260 5.26 -20.16 18.40
CA LEU A 260 4.44 -20.93 19.34
C LEU A 260 3.63 -20.02 20.27
N GLN A 261 4.23 -18.94 20.77
CA GLN A 261 3.53 -17.94 21.58
C GLN A 261 2.44 -17.23 20.76
N TYR A 262 2.73 -16.90 19.51
CA TYR A 262 1.77 -16.28 18.61
C TYR A 262 0.56 -17.17 18.34
N ARG A 263 0.77 -18.46 18.04
CA ARG A 263 -0.34 -19.39 17.85
C ARG A 263 -1.22 -19.49 19.09
N LYS A 264 -0.61 -19.60 20.28
CA LYS A 264 -1.34 -19.69 21.55
C LYS A 264 -2.14 -18.43 21.88
N SER A 265 -1.78 -17.26 21.37
CA SER A 265 -2.52 -16.01 21.60
C SER A 265 -3.66 -15.78 20.60
N LYS A 266 -3.74 -16.58 19.54
CA LYS A 266 -4.79 -16.52 18.52
C LYS A 266 -5.83 -17.63 18.62
N LYS A 267 -5.53 -18.69 19.36
CA LYS A 267 -6.49 -19.69 19.82
C LYS A 267 -7.16 -19.22 21.11
#